data_AF-A0A7L1FWY9-F1
#
_entry.id   AF-A0A7L1FWY9-F1
#
_cell.length_a   1.000
_cell.length_b   1.000
_cell.length_c   1.000
_cell.angle_alpha   90.00
_cell.angle_beta   90.00
_cell.angle_gamma   90.00
#
_symmetry.space_group_name_H-M   'P 1'
#
loop_
_entity.id
_entity.type
_entity.pdbx_description
1 polymer ?
#
loop_
_entity_poly.entity_id
_entity_poly.type
_entity_poly.pdbx_seq_one_letter_code
_entity_poly.pdbx_strand_id
1 'polypeptide(L)' 'MTQDPSHPAMALNTRFAEVECLAESHQHLSKESLAGNKPANAVLHKGKRRRQGRPGAR' A
#
# COMPACT_ATOMS: atom_id res chain seq x y z
N MET A 1 -4.69 -19.76 -29.85
CA MET A 1 -3.65 -19.50 -28.84
C MET A 1 -4.13 -20.05 -27.52
N THR A 2 -3.94 -21.35 -27.27
CA THR A 2 -4.28 -21.97 -26.00
C THR A 2 -3.00 -21.96 -25.18
N GLN A 3 -2.78 -20.88 -24.43
CA GLN A 3 -1.67 -20.91 -23.50
C GLN A 3 -2.11 -21.75 -22.29
N ASP A 4 -1.33 -22.80 -22.01
CA ASP A 4 -1.57 -23.72 -20.91
C ASP A 4 -1.50 -22.95 -19.57
N PRO A 5 -2.56 -22.91 -18.76
CA PRO A 5 -2.57 -22.18 -17.48
C PRO A 5 -1.49 -22.63 -16.49
N SER A 6 -0.89 -23.82 -16.69
CA SER A 6 0.20 -24.32 -15.86
C SER A 6 1.58 -23.91 -16.36
N HIS A 7 1.68 -23.16 -17.46
CA HIS A 7 2.97 -22.63 -17.89
C HIS A 7 3.51 -21.67 -16.81
N PRO A 8 4.70 -21.90 -16.25
CA PRO A 8 5.20 -21.16 -15.08
C PRO A 8 5.20 -19.64 -15.27
N ALA A 9 5.52 -19.19 -16.48
CA ALA A 9 5.51 -17.77 -16.83
C ALA A 9 4.10 -17.16 -16.85
N MET A 10 3.08 -17.92 -17.27
CA MET A 10 1.69 -17.46 -17.20
C MET A 10 1.17 -17.41 -15.78
N ALA A 11 1.44 -18.46 -14.99
CA ALA A 11 1.07 -18.48 -13.57
C ALA A 11 1.68 -17.29 -12.82
N LEU A 12 2.93 -16.94 -13.16
CA LEU A 12 3.59 -15.75 -12.64
C LEU A 12 2.93 -14.46 -13.13
N ASN A 13 2.64 -14.34 -14.43
CA ASN A 13 2.02 -13.15 -15.02
C ASN A 13 0.61 -12.89 -14.43
N THR A 14 -0.17 -13.94 -14.23
CA THR A 14 -1.48 -13.85 -13.55
C THR A 14 -1.33 -13.35 -12.12
N ARG A 15 -0.36 -13.90 -11.36
CA ARG A 15 -0.08 -13.42 -10.00
C ARG A 15 0.34 -11.95 -9.98
N PHE A 16 1.11 -11.48 -10.96
CA PHE A 16 1.45 -10.06 -11.06
C PHE A 16 0.21 -9.21 -11.30
N ALA A 17 -0.64 -9.58 -12.27
CA ALA A 17 -1.87 -8.85 -12.56
C ALA A 17 -2.82 -8.79 -11.35
N GLU A 18 -2.92 -9.87 -10.56
CA GLU A 18 -3.71 -9.89 -9.32
C GLU A 18 -3.15 -8.92 -8.28
N VAL A 19 -1.83 -8.87 -8.10
CA VAL A 19 -1.17 -7.95 -7.16
C VAL A 19 -1.35 -6.49 -7.60
N GLU A 20 -1.21 -6.20 -8.89
CA GLU A 20 -1.44 -4.85 -9.43
C GLU A 20 -2.89 -4.42 -9.21
N CYS A 21 -3.86 -5.28 -9.50
CA CYS A 21 -5.29 -5.01 -9.27
C CYS A 21 -5.60 -4.75 -7.78
N LEU A 22 -5.03 -5.54 -6.86
CA LEU A 22 -5.16 -5.31 -5.42
C LEU A 22 -4.57 -3.96 -5.00
N ALA A 23 -3.39 -3.62 -5.52
CA ALA A 23 -2.75 -2.34 -5.23
C ALA A 23 -3.57 -1.15 -5.76
N GLU A 24 -4.13 -1.27 -6.96
CA GLU A 24 -4.99 -0.25 -7.59
C GLU A 24 -6.32 -0.08 -6.85
N SER A 25 -6.99 -1.17 -6.50
CA SER A 25 -8.22 -1.14 -5.69
C SER A 25 -7.99 -0.45 -4.33
N HIS A 26 -6.76 -0.50 -3.83
CA HIS A 26 -6.36 0.10 -2.56
C HIS A 26 -5.63 1.46 -2.72
N GLN A 27 -5.53 1.99 -3.95
CA GLN A 27 -4.77 3.22 -4.24
C GLN A 27 -5.30 4.44 -3.49
N HIS A 28 -6.61 4.48 -3.22
CA HIS A 28 -7.28 5.60 -2.56
C HIS A 28 -7.54 5.36 -1.06
N LEU A 29 -7.45 4.12 -0.59
CA LEU A 29 -7.71 3.76 0.81
C LEU A 29 -6.79 4.49 1.80
N SER A 30 -5.55 4.79 1.42
CA SER A 30 -4.67 5.59 2.28
C SER A 30 -5.19 7.01 2.49
N LYS A 31 -5.80 7.65 1.47
CA LYS A 31 -6.32 9.02 1.56
C LYS A 31 -7.72 9.04 2.19
N GLU A 32 -8.55 8.05 1.87
CA GLU A 32 -9.88 7.89 2.45
C GLU A 32 -9.82 7.50 3.93
N SER A 33 -8.90 6.61 4.31
CA SER A 33 -8.65 6.25 5.71
C SER A 33 -8.20 7.45 6.54
N LEU A 34 -7.43 8.38 5.95
CA LEU A 34 -7.05 9.64 6.60
C LEU A 34 -8.27 10.51 6.97
N ALA A 35 -9.30 10.52 6.10
CA ALA A 35 -10.51 11.29 6.32
C ALA A 35 -11.51 10.61 7.28
N GLY A 36 -11.63 9.27 7.21
CA GLY A 36 -12.63 8.49 7.96
C GLY A 36 -12.22 8.07 9.38
N ASN A 37 -10.92 7.94 9.67
CA ASN A 37 -10.43 7.40 10.96
C ASN A 37 -9.62 8.42 11.79
N LYS A 38 -10.19 9.61 11.96
CA LYS A 38 -9.55 10.75 12.66
C LYS A 38 -8.88 10.40 14.02
N PRO A 39 -9.51 9.64 14.95
CA PRO A 39 -8.88 9.35 16.24
C PRO A 39 -7.64 8.45 16.12
N ALA A 40 -7.66 7.40 15.29
CA ALA A 40 -6.49 6.54 15.08
C ALA A 40 -5.35 7.29 14.36
N ASN A 41 -5.71 8.12 13.37
CA ASN A 41 -4.76 8.92 12.61
C ASN A 41 -4.04 9.94 13.50
N ALA A 42 -4.74 10.57 14.46
CA ALA A 42 -4.13 11.49 15.40
C ALA A 42 -3.02 10.83 16.24
N VAL A 43 -3.22 9.58 16.67
CA VAL A 43 -2.22 8.79 17.42
C VAL A 43 -1.04 8.41 16.52
N LEU A 44 -1.31 7.90 15.31
CA LEU A 44 -0.28 7.52 14.33
C LEU A 44 0.60 8.72 13.91
N HIS A 45 -0.01 9.87 13.62
CA HIS A 45 0.71 11.08 13.24
C HIS A 45 1.48 11.71 14.41
N LYS A 46 1.00 11.58 15.64
CA LYS A 46 1.74 11.97 16.84
C LYS A 46 3.03 11.15 16.99
N GLY A 47 3.01 9.87 16.61
CA GLY A 47 4.20 9.01 16.51
C GLY A 47 5.16 9.38 15.36
N LYS A 48 4.64 9.73 14.17
CA LYS A 48 5.46 10.19 13.03
C LYS A 48 6.13 11.55 13.27
N ARG A 49 5.42 12.51 13.90
CA ARG A 49 5.99 13.82 14.27
C ARG A 49 7.12 13.71 15.30
N ARG A 50 7.12 12.69 16.17
CA ARG A 50 8.24 12.40 17.09
C ARG A 50 9.51 11.95 16.36
N ARG A 51 9.41 11.36 15.16
CA ARG A 51 10.57 10.95 14.33
C ARG A 51 11.03 12.03 13.35
N GLN A 52 10.16 12.97 12.96
CA GLN A 52 10.47 14.03 11.99
C GLN A 52 10.86 15.38 12.63
N GLY A 53 10.88 15.46 13.97
CA GLY A 53 11.23 16.67 14.74
C GLY A 53 12.63 16.69 15.36
N ARG A 54 13.65 16.14 14.71
CA ARG A 54 15.06 16.40 15.08
C ARG A 54 15.87 16.92 13.89
N PRO A 55 15.82 18.22 13.57
CA PRO A 55 16.94 18.89 12.97
C PRO A 55 17.96 19.23 14.07
N GLY A 56 19.19 18.71 13.95
CA GLY A 56 20.32 19.17 14.77
C GLY A 56 20.65 18.28 15.98
N ALA A 57 21.38 17.19 15.72
CA ALA A 57 22.40 16.72 16.64
C ALA A 57 23.75 17.27 16.12
N ARG A 58 24.11 18.45 16.58
CA ARG A 58 25.47 19.00 16.57
C ARG A 58 25.61 19.91 17.78
#